data_AF-A0A1H5IA90-F1
#
_entry.id   AF-A0A1H5IA90-F1
#
_cell.length_a   1.000
_cell.length_b   1.000
_cell.length_c   1.000
_cell.angle_alpha   90.00
_cell.angle_beta   90.00
_cell.angle_gamma   90.00
#
_symmetry.space_group_name_H-M   'P 1'
#
loop_
_entity.id
_entity.type
_entity.pdbx_description
1 polymer ?
#
loop_
_entity_poly.entity_id
_entity_poly.type
_entity_poly.pdbx_seq_one_letter_code
_entity_poly.pdbx_strand_id
1 'polypeptide(L)'
;MPKINAARPATAVTVNGPRKVESLGRWLNFEATPSANEFQEFPSLPLAARESYAFRRLPNNARRVLDVFDRQYAEDRRANGRLWSPYPELAKAARVRKASLPLAIRQCVTFGFLRITRPGDVTLSLDRLATHYALTYAPIGDAAPTDEWRNVCPDDALTEAEMIKSREHTLRYRRRTDTQANNSLSDIKPWLAEGISRRTWYRRKERRNLSRFTLAPSR
;
A
#
# COMPACT_ATOMS: atom_id res chain seq x y z
N MET A 1 -75.67 -1.61 22.47
CA MET A 1 -75.32 -2.67 23.45
C MET A 1 -74.05 -3.39 22.98
N PRO A 2 -72.86 -3.05 23.52
CA PRO A 2 -71.61 -3.69 23.12
C PRO A 2 -71.40 -4.97 23.92
N LYS A 3 -71.02 -6.06 23.25
CA LYS A 3 -70.50 -7.27 23.90
C LYS A 3 -68.99 -7.29 23.73
N ILE A 4 -68.30 -7.04 24.83
CA ILE A 4 -66.90 -7.37 25.07
C ILE A 4 -66.79 -8.89 25.08
N ASN A 5 -65.78 -9.47 24.42
CA ASN A 5 -65.17 -10.73 24.86
C ASN A 5 -63.77 -10.97 24.26
N ALA A 6 -62.81 -10.91 25.19
CA ALA A 6 -61.69 -11.81 25.41
C ALA A 6 -60.65 -12.08 24.30
N ALA A 7 -59.43 -11.63 24.60
CA ALA A 7 -58.19 -11.97 23.95
C ALA A 7 -57.90 -13.49 23.91
N ARG A 8 -57.34 -13.96 22.79
CA ARG A 8 -56.73 -15.28 22.65
C ARG A 8 -55.19 -15.17 22.65
N PRO A 9 -54.47 -16.07 23.32
CA PRO A 9 -53.02 -15.98 23.51
C PRO A 9 -52.22 -16.33 22.25
N ALA A 10 -51.08 -15.64 22.10
CA ALA A 10 -50.11 -15.83 21.03
C ALA A 10 -49.53 -17.24 21.04
N THR A 11 -49.68 -17.96 19.92
CA THR A 11 -49.05 -19.26 19.69
C THR A 11 -47.59 -19.05 19.29
N ALA A 12 -46.68 -19.54 20.13
CA ALA A 12 -45.25 -19.59 19.85
C ALA A 12 -44.98 -20.52 18.66
N VAL A 13 -44.44 -19.96 17.57
CA VAL A 13 -43.93 -20.72 16.43
C VAL A 13 -42.46 -21.03 16.70
N THR A 14 -42.21 -22.27 17.12
CA THR A 14 -40.86 -22.84 17.26
C THR A 14 -40.31 -23.20 15.88
N VAL A 15 -39.37 -22.40 15.36
CA VAL A 15 -38.58 -22.78 14.17
C VAL A 15 -37.28 -23.43 14.65
N ASN A 16 -37.25 -24.77 14.63
CA ASN A 16 -36.02 -25.55 14.77
C ASN A 16 -35.37 -25.73 13.40
N GLY A 17 -34.14 -25.23 13.26
CA GLY A 17 -33.27 -25.51 12.12
C GLY A 17 -31.84 -25.02 12.43
N PRO A 18 -30.82 -25.89 12.41
CA PRO A 18 -29.46 -25.52 12.84
C PRO A 18 -28.80 -24.64 11.78
N ARG A 19 -28.73 -23.32 12.03
CA ARG A 19 -27.80 -22.44 11.31
C ARG A 19 -26.42 -22.60 11.93
N LYS A 20 -25.48 -23.11 11.13
CA LYS A 20 -24.03 -23.04 11.29
C LYS A 20 -23.61 -21.70 11.95
N VAL A 21 -23.30 -21.72 13.24
CA VAL A 21 -22.61 -20.64 13.95
C VAL A 21 -21.15 -21.05 14.12
N GLU A 22 -20.41 -21.04 13.02
CA GLU A 22 -18.94 -21.17 13.05
C GLU A 22 -18.34 -20.14 12.10
N SER A 23 -18.05 -18.95 12.63
CA SER A 23 -17.02 -18.01 12.10
C SER A 23 -17.01 -16.65 12.80
N LEU A 24 -17.18 -16.61 14.14
CA LEU A 24 -16.92 -15.40 14.94
C LEU A 24 -15.96 -15.70 16.10
N GLY A 25 -14.94 -16.53 15.85
CA GLY A 25 -13.90 -16.90 16.82
C GLY A 25 -12.48 -16.74 16.29
N ARG A 26 -12.24 -15.83 15.34
CA ARG A 26 -10.90 -15.61 14.77
C ARG A 26 -10.60 -14.15 14.43
N TRP A 27 -11.09 -13.22 15.26
CA TRP A 27 -10.76 -11.78 15.18
C TRP A 27 -10.54 -11.13 16.56
N LEU A 28 -10.51 -11.90 17.65
CA LEU A 28 -10.34 -11.42 19.02
C LEU A 28 -9.14 -12.09 19.72
N ASN A 29 -7.98 -12.07 19.07
CA ASN A 29 -6.68 -12.32 19.72
C ASN A 29 -5.72 -11.19 19.35
N PHE A 30 -6.14 -9.95 19.58
CA PHE A 30 -5.28 -8.77 19.55
C PHE A 30 -5.41 -8.03 20.90
N GLU A 31 -5.42 -8.78 21.99
CA GLU A 31 -5.25 -8.24 23.34
C GLU A 31 -3.86 -8.64 23.85
N ALA A 32 -2.84 -8.06 23.20
CA ALA A 32 -1.65 -7.69 23.96
C ALA A 32 -1.99 -6.32 24.55
N THR A 33 -2.40 -6.29 25.81
CA THR A 33 -2.37 -5.05 26.58
C THR A 33 -0.94 -4.52 26.52
N PRO A 34 -0.72 -3.30 26.00
CA PRO A 34 0.62 -2.73 25.99
C PRO A 34 1.11 -2.67 27.43
N SER A 35 2.25 -3.31 27.71
CA SER A 35 2.80 -3.36 29.06
C SER A 35 3.09 -1.93 29.52
N ALA A 36 2.88 -1.63 30.81
CA ALA A 36 2.94 -0.27 31.36
C ALA A 36 4.33 0.44 31.26
N ASN A 37 5.33 -0.18 30.65
CA ASN A 37 6.63 0.40 30.28
C ASN A 37 6.76 0.75 28.79
N GLU A 38 5.70 0.65 27.99
CA GLU A 38 5.71 0.92 26.55
C GLU A 38 5.51 2.41 26.21
N PHE A 39 5.85 3.30 27.14
CA PHE A 39 6.14 4.70 26.81
C PHE A 39 7.55 4.74 26.21
N GLN A 40 7.70 4.18 25.01
CA GLN A 40 8.89 4.38 24.18
C GLN A 40 9.20 5.88 24.15
N GLU A 41 10.36 6.26 24.69
CA GLU A 41 10.92 7.61 24.57
C GLU A 41 10.76 8.09 23.14
N PHE A 42 9.91 9.10 22.91
CA PHE A 42 9.52 9.57 21.58
C PHE A 42 10.75 9.99 20.74
N PRO A 43 11.13 9.26 19.68
CA PRO A 43 12.10 9.75 18.70
C PRO A 43 11.35 10.31 17.47
N SER A 44 11.85 11.22 16.67
CA SER A 44 12.88 12.25 16.83
C SER A 44 12.67 13.24 15.69
N LEU A 45 11.47 13.84 15.60
CA LEU A 45 11.25 15.00 14.74
C LEU A 45 11.36 16.27 15.62
N PRO A 46 12.29 17.20 15.34
CA PRO A 46 12.41 18.41 16.16
C PRO A 46 11.09 19.20 16.13
N LEU A 47 10.78 19.88 17.23
CA LEU A 47 9.54 20.67 17.34
C LEU A 47 9.39 21.64 16.15
N ALA A 48 10.49 22.29 15.76
CA ALA A 48 10.54 23.18 14.61
C ALA A 48 10.12 22.50 13.30
N ALA A 49 10.52 21.24 13.07
CA ALA A 49 10.10 20.47 11.91
C ALA A 49 8.61 20.12 11.98
N ARG A 50 8.07 19.80 13.17
CA ARG A 50 6.63 19.49 13.35
C ARG A 50 5.75 20.69 13.08
N GLU A 51 6.21 21.87 13.48
CA GLU A 51 5.49 23.12 13.30
C GLU A 51 5.62 23.69 11.88
N SER A 52 6.60 23.21 11.11
CA SER A 52 6.90 23.65 9.75
C SER A 52 5.73 23.50 8.79
N TYR A 53 5.70 24.36 7.77
CA TYR A 53 4.73 24.26 6.68
C TYR A 53 4.82 22.91 5.95
N ALA A 54 6.04 22.45 5.67
CA ALA A 54 6.30 21.19 4.99
C ALA A 54 5.64 20.00 5.72
N PHE A 55 5.76 19.93 7.05
CA PHE A 55 5.18 18.83 7.82
C PHE A 55 3.65 18.91 7.87
N ARG A 56 3.09 20.11 8.03
CA ARG A 56 1.63 20.34 8.03
C ARG A 56 0.98 19.88 6.71
N ARG A 57 1.67 20.05 5.58
CA ARG A 57 1.21 19.61 4.25
C ARG A 57 1.52 18.16 3.92
N LEU A 58 2.46 17.53 4.63
CA LEU A 58 2.84 16.14 4.40
C LEU A 58 1.63 15.19 4.60
N PRO A 59 1.26 14.37 3.60
CA PRO A 59 0.12 13.45 3.74
C PRO A 59 0.34 12.38 4.82
N ASN A 60 -0.75 11.88 5.39
CA ASN A 60 -0.70 10.89 6.49
C ASN A 60 0.14 9.65 6.13
N ASN A 61 0.00 9.09 4.92
CA ASN A 61 0.82 7.95 4.49
C ASN A 61 2.32 8.25 4.48
N ALA A 62 2.71 9.49 4.13
CA ALA A 62 4.09 9.91 4.12
C ALA A 62 4.62 10.13 5.54
N ARG A 63 3.82 10.72 6.44
CA ARG A 63 4.16 10.81 7.88
C ARG A 63 4.42 9.44 8.50
N ARG A 64 3.55 8.46 8.25
CA ARG A 64 3.72 7.08 8.75
C ARG A 64 4.97 6.38 8.22
N VAL A 65 5.39 6.72 6.99
CA VAL A 65 6.65 6.23 6.43
C VAL A 65 7.84 6.91 7.11
N LEU A 66 7.74 8.22 7.36
CA LEU A 66 8.75 8.98 8.08
C LEU A 66 8.96 8.44 9.50
N ASP A 67 7.88 8.14 10.22
CA ASP A 67 7.92 7.55 11.58
C ASP A 67 8.71 6.23 11.63
N VAL A 68 8.68 5.43 10.55
CA VAL A 68 9.45 4.17 10.47
C VAL A 68 10.94 4.47 10.36
N PHE A 69 11.33 5.45 9.55
CA PHE A 69 12.73 5.86 9.41
C PHE A 69 13.23 6.57 10.67
N ASP A 70 12.39 7.36 11.34
CA ASP A 70 12.69 7.92 12.67
C ASP A 70 12.99 6.82 13.69
N ARG A 71 12.18 5.76 13.72
CA ARG A 71 12.44 4.61 14.61
C ARG A 71 13.75 3.91 14.25
N GLN A 72 14.03 3.68 12.97
CA GLN A 72 15.29 3.06 12.53
C GLN A 72 16.50 3.91 12.92
N TYR A 73 16.41 5.23 12.81
CA TYR A 73 17.45 6.15 13.27
C TYR A 73 17.58 6.19 14.79
N ALA A 74 16.47 6.07 15.52
CA ALA A 74 16.50 6.00 16.98
C ALA A 74 17.21 4.74 17.48
N GLU A 75 17.01 3.61 16.78
CA GLU A 75 17.69 2.33 17.06
C GLU A 75 19.19 2.41 16.74
N ASP A 76 19.57 3.00 15.60
CA ASP A 76 20.97 3.24 15.24
C ASP A 76 21.18 4.64 14.64
N ARG A 77 21.64 5.57 15.47
CA ARG A 77 21.91 6.95 15.04
C ARG A 77 23.01 7.05 13.98
N ARG A 78 23.94 6.07 13.93
CA ARG A 78 25.02 6.05 12.93
C ARG A 78 24.53 5.56 11.57
N ALA A 79 23.33 4.97 11.51
CA ALA A 79 22.72 4.52 10.27
C ALA A 79 22.13 5.65 9.42
N ASN A 80 22.10 6.91 9.89
CA ASN A 80 21.61 8.01 9.07
C ASN A 80 22.45 8.15 7.78
N GLY A 81 21.79 8.17 6.63
CA GLY A 81 22.43 8.08 5.31
C GLY A 81 22.63 6.65 4.80
N ARG A 82 22.32 5.65 5.62
CA ARG A 82 22.21 4.24 5.25
C ARG A 82 20.84 3.66 5.64
N LEU A 83 19.85 4.49 5.89
CA LEU A 83 18.51 4.03 6.23
C LEU A 83 17.89 3.35 5.02
N TRP A 84 17.42 2.12 5.20
CA TRP A 84 16.82 1.35 4.12
C TRP A 84 15.84 0.33 4.71
N SER A 85 14.84 -0.04 3.92
CA SER A 85 13.94 -1.14 4.26
C SER A 85 13.34 -1.77 3.00
N PRO A 86 13.20 -3.10 2.92
CA PRO A 86 12.42 -3.75 1.89
C PRO A 86 10.98 -3.22 1.85
N TYR A 87 10.45 -2.98 0.66
CA TYR A 87 9.08 -2.46 0.48
C TYR A 87 7.98 -3.23 1.24
N PRO A 88 7.99 -4.59 1.30
CA PRO A 88 6.99 -5.32 2.08
C PRO A 88 7.05 -5.04 3.58
N GLU A 89 8.26 -4.93 4.13
CA GLU A 89 8.49 -4.67 5.55
C GLU A 89 8.14 -3.23 5.91
N LEU A 90 8.58 -2.28 5.08
CA LEU A 90 8.22 -0.88 5.22
C LEU A 90 6.69 -0.68 5.16
N ALA A 91 6.00 -1.37 4.25
CA ALA A 91 4.54 -1.29 4.15
C ALA A 91 3.86 -1.79 5.43
N LYS A 92 4.37 -2.90 5.98
CA LYS A 92 3.87 -3.50 7.22
C LYS A 92 4.12 -2.58 8.42
N ALA A 93 5.35 -2.10 8.58
CA ALA A 93 5.76 -1.22 9.69
C ALA A 93 5.00 0.11 9.68
N ALA A 94 4.90 0.75 8.50
CA ALA A 94 4.12 1.98 8.34
C ALA A 94 2.61 1.74 8.39
N ARG A 95 2.15 0.49 8.27
CA ARG A 95 0.75 0.07 8.03
C ARG A 95 0.09 0.86 6.90
N VAL A 96 0.80 0.94 5.77
CA VAL A 96 0.35 1.59 4.53
C VAL A 96 0.27 0.54 3.42
N ARG A 97 -0.67 0.71 2.49
CA ARG A 97 -0.75 -0.16 1.30
C ARG A 97 0.56 -0.07 0.51
N LYS A 98 1.16 -1.23 0.16
CA LYS A 98 2.41 -1.31 -0.62
C LYS A 98 2.39 -0.45 -1.91
N ALA A 99 1.25 -0.36 -2.59
CA ALA A 99 1.09 0.43 -3.81
C ALA A 99 1.22 1.96 -3.62
N SER A 100 1.04 2.43 -2.38
CA SER A 100 1.13 3.84 -1.99
C SER A 100 2.53 4.25 -1.49
N LEU A 101 3.38 3.27 -1.13
CA LEU A 101 4.73 3.53 -0.62
C LEU A 101 5.61 4.37 -1.57
N PRO A 102 5.71 4.07 -2.88
CA PRO A 102 6.56 4.87 -3.76
C PRO A 102 6.21 6.36 -3.72
N LEU A 103 4.91 6.68 -3.69
CA LEU A 103 4.42 8.05 -3.64
C LEU A 103 4.72 8.70 -2.29
N ALA A 104 4.46 7.98 -1.19
CA ALA A 104 4.72 8.46 0.15
C ALA A 104 6.22 8.79 0.36
N ILE A 105 7.12 7.92 -0.11
CA ILE A 105 8.58 8.15 -0.04
C ILE A 105 8.96 9.39 -0.86
N ARG A 106 8.47 9.50 -2.10
CA ARG A 106 8.73 10.69 -2.93
C ARG A 106 8.25 11.97 -2.28
N GLN A 107 7.10 11.94 -1.63
CA GLN A 107 6.58 13.10 -0.91
C GLN A 107 7.51 13.48 0.24
N CYS A 108 7.95 12.53 1.06
CA CYS A 108 8.94 12.82 2.12
C CYS A 108 10.23 13.44 1.55
N VAL A 109 10.68 12.98 0.38
CA VAL A 109 11.86 13.54 -0.29
C VAL A 109 11.59 14.95 -0.83
N THR A 110 10.44 15.16 -1.48
CA THR A 110 10.05 16.46 -2.06
C THR A 110 9.89 17.53 -0.99
N PHE A 111 9.29 17.17 0.15
CA PHE A 111 9.15 18.05 1.32
C PHE A 111 10.45 18.19 2.12
N GLY A 112 11.56 17.60 1.68
CA GLY A 112 12.87 17.78 2.31
C GLY A 112 13.01 17.12 3.69
N PHE A 113 12.20 16.12 4.03
CA PHE A 113 12.37 15.34 5.27
C PHE A 113 13.29 14.13 5.07
N LEU A 114 13.31 13.59 3.86
CA LEU A 114 14.20 12.51 3.45
C LEU A 114 15.10 12.96 2.31
N ARG A 115 16.33 12.47 2.30
CA ARG A 115 17.25 12.61 1.16
C ARG A 115 17.68 11.24 0.68
N ILE A 116 17.73 11.04 -0.63
CA ILE A 116 18.31 9.83 -1.22
C ILE A 116 19.84 9.99 -1.19
N THR A 117 20.53 9.17 -0.42
CA THR A 117 22.00 9.21 -0.31
C THR A 117 22.67 8.27 -1.31
N ARG A 118 22.04 7.12 -1.58
CA ARG A 118 22.48 6.18 -2.60
C ARG A 118 21.28 5.75 -3.43
N PRO A 119 21.24 6.06 -4.74
CA PRO A 119 20.21 5.51 -5.61
C PRO A 119 20.36 3.98 -5.67
N GLY A 120 19.24 3.29 -5.63
CA GLY A 120 19.23 1.84 -5.85
C GLY A 120 19.35 1.52 -7.34
N ASP A 121 19.78 0.30 -7.66
CA ASP A 121 19.85 -0.18 -9.04
C ASP A 121 18.74 -1.20 -9.33
N VAL A 122 18.20 -1.15 -10.55
CA VAL A 122 17.10 -1.99 -11.03
C VAL A 122 17.63 -3.21 -11.80
N THR A 123 18.90 -3.19 -12.25
CA THR A 123 19.46 -4.29 -13.05
C THR A 123 19.67 -5.58 -12.25
N LEU A 124 19.10 -6.66 -12.79
CA LEU A 124 18.97 -8.02 -12.23
C LEU A 124 20.31 -8.72 -12.02
N SER A 125 21.05 -8.43 -10.97
CA SER A 125 22.18 -9.27 -10.54
C SER A 125 22.25 -9.33 -9.01
N LEU A 126 22.93 -10.35 -8.48
CA LEU A 126 22.85 -10.86 -7.10
C LEU A 126 22.87 -9.81 -5.96
N ASP A 127 23.42 -8.62 -6.21
CA ASP A 127 23.46 -7.49 -5.28
C ASP A 127 22.38 -6.46 -5.62
N ARG A 128 21.12 -6.70 -5.22
CA ARG A 128 20.09 -5.66 -5.20
C ARG A 128 20.54 -4.52 -4.29
N LEU A 129 21.18 -3.50 -4.86
CA LEU A 129 21.55 -2.30 -4.12
C LEU A 129 20.27 -1.56 -3.72
N ALA A 130 19.91 -1.68 -2.45
CA ALA A 130 18.78 -0.94 -1.89
C ALA A 130 19.04 0.57 -2.01
N THR A 131 17.96 1.33 -2.23
CA THR A 131 18.02 2.79 -2.09
C THR A 131 18.23 3.11 -0.61
N HIS A 132 19.25 3.91 -0.34
CA HIS A 132 19.52 4.38 1.02
C HIS A 132 19.05 5.82 1.17
N TYR A 133 18.58 6.12 2.37
CA TYR A 133 18.00 7.41 2.74
C TYR A 133 18.71 8.01 3.95
N ALA A 134 18.59 9.32 4.09
CA ALA A 134 18.92 10.07 5.28
C ALA A 134 17.74 10.93 5.73
N LEU A 135 17.56 11.09 7.04
CA LEU A 135 16.73 12.14 7.63
C LEU A 135 17.53 13.44 7.58
N THR A 136 16.94 14.49 7.02
CA THR A 136 17.62 15.79 6.80
C THR A 136 17.73 16.62 8.08
N TYR A 137 16.86 16.38 9.05
CA TYR A 137 16.84 17.03 10.37
C TYR A 137 17.66 16.28 11.42
N ALA A 138 18.40 15.26 11.02
CA ALA A 138 19.30 14.52 11.89
C ALA A 138 20.73 14.56 11.32
N PRO A 139 21.76 14.52 12.18
CA PRO A 139 23.16 14.52 11.74
C PRO A 139 23.48 13.26 10.93
N ILE A 140 24.40 13.38 9.97
CA ILE A 140 24.88 12.27 9.14
C ILE A 140 26.38 12.13 9.39
N GLY A 141 26.76 11.16 10.22
CA GLY A 141 28.11 11.09 10.76
C GLY A 141 28.43 12.38 11.54
N ASP A 142 29.52 13.04 11.16
CA ASP A 142 29.95 14.31 11.79
C ASP A 142 29.33 15.56 11.12
N ALA A 143 28.56 15.38 10.04
CA ALA A 143 27.91 16.48 9.35
C ALA A 143 26.66 16.94 10.10
N ALA A 144 26.51 18.26 10.25
CA ALA A 144 25.32 18.87 10.83
C ALA A 144 24.05 18.55 10.01
N PRO A 145 22.87 18.54 10.64
CA PRO A 145 21.60 18.44 9.93
C PRO A 145 21.46 19.50 8.83
N THR A 146 20.96 19.11 7.66
CA THR A 146 20.77 20.02 6.52
C THR A 146 19.43 20.75 6.56
N ASP A 147 18.44 20.23 7.31
CA ASP A 147 17.13 20.86 7.51
C ASP A 147 16.42 21.30 6.21
N GLU A 148 16.50 20.48 5.15
CA GLU A 148 15.98 20.81 3.81
C GLU A 148 14.49 21.18 3.79
N TRP A 149 13.72 20.65 4.75
CA TRP A 149 12.32 20.98 4.98
C TRP A 149 12.04 22.47 5.25
N ARG A 150 13.06 23.25 5.67
CA ARG A 150 12.96 24.71 5.85
C ARG A 150 12.86 25.48 4.54
N ASN A 151 13.39 24.92 3.45
CA ASN A 151 13.46 25.59 2.15
C ASN A 151 12.18 25.40 1.31
N VAL A 152 11.22 24.63 1.82
CA VAL A 152 9.97 24.36 1.11
C VAL A 152 9.10 25.62 1.14
N CYS A 153 9.00 26.29 -0.01
CA CYS A 153 8.14 27.46 -0.19
C CYS A 153 6.66 27.08 -0.04
N PRO A 154 5.86 27.85 0.71
CA PRO A 154 4.44 27.56 0.91
C PRO A 154 3.61 27.46 -0.37
N ASP A 155 3.92 28.28 -1.37
CA ASP A 155 3.19 28.40 -2.63
C ASP A 155 3.52 27.24 -3.59
N ASP A 156 4.76 26.73 -3.56
CA ASP A 156 5.20 25.66 -4.46
C ASP A 156 4.75 24.27 -3.96
N ALA A 157 4.74 24.04 -2.64
CA ALA A 157 4.54 22.71 -2.07
C ALA A 157 3.11 22.16 -2.20
N LEU A 158 2.12 23.05 -2.26
CA LEU A 158 0.71 22.74 -2.52
C LEU A 158 0.56 22.10 -3.90
N THR A 159 1.18 22.73 -4.89
CA THR A 159 1.16 22.32 -6.28
C THR A 159 1.91 21.01 -6.44
N GLU A 160 3.12 20.87 -5.90
CA GLU A 160 3.96 19.69 -6.14
C GLU A 160 3.40 18.40 -5.50
N ALA A 161 2.96 18.42 -4.24
CA ALA A 161 2.50 17.21 -3.58
C ALA A 161 1.18 16.67 -4.15
N GLU A 162 0.27 17.57 -4.54
CA GLU A 162 -0.96 17.23 -5.25
C GLU A 162 -0.67 16.79 -6.70
N MET A 163 0.29 17.45 -7.37
CA MET A 163 0.73 17.11 -8.73
C MET A 163 1.41 15.75 -8.81
N ILE A 164 2.19 15.30 -7.81
CA ILE A 164 2.80 13.95 -7.88
C ILE A 164 1.70 12.89 -7.81
N LYS A 165 0.68 13.10 -6.95
CA LYS A 165 -0.48 12.22 -6.87
C LYS A 165 -1.28 12.24 -8.18
N SER A 166 -1.48 13.40 -8.80
CA SER A 166 -2.23 13.53 -10.06
C SER A 166 -1.46 12.97 -11.26
N ARG A 167 -0.17 13.31 -11.42
CA ARG A 167 0.68 12.93 -12.54
C ARG A 167 0.93 11.43 -12.56
N GLU A 168 1.28 10.81 -11.44
CA GLU A 168 1.51 9.37 -11.44
C GLU A 168 0.23 8.55 -11.56
N HIS A 169 -0.86 9.01 -10.95
CA HIS A 169 -2.16 8.42 -11.17
C HIS A 169 -2.55 8.49 -12.65
N THR A 170 -2.33 9.66 -13.27
CA THR A 170 -2.57 9.89 -14.70
C THR A 170 -1.66 9.02 -15.58
N LEU A 171 -0.37 8.92 -15.27
CA LEU A 171 0.58 8.08 -16.03
C LEU A 171 0.29 6.60 -15.85
N ARG A 172 -0.08 6.14 -14.65
CA ARG A 172 -0.50 4.74 -14.43
C ARG A 172 -1.78 4.42 -15.18
N TYR A 173 -2.76 5.32 -15.15
CA TYR A 173 -3.98 5.18 -15.92
C TYR A 173 -3.67 5.11 -17.42
N ARG A 174 -2.89 6.08 -17.94
CA ARG A 174 -2.41 6.10 -19.34
C ARG A 174 -1.69 4.82 -19.74
N ARG A 175 -0.67 4.38 -19.00
CA ARG A 175 0.04 3.12 -19.32
C ARG A 175 -0.90 1.92 -19.37
N ARG A 176 -1.85 1.83 -18.42
CA ARG A 176 -2.83 0.74 -18.41
C ARG A 176 -3.77 0.80 -19.62
N THR A 177 -4.22 2.00 -19.99
CA THR A 177 -5.07 2.19 -21.17
C THR A 177 -4.30 1.96 -22.46
N ASP A 178 -3.03 2.36 -22.54
CA ASP A 178 -2.17 2.16 -23.71
C ASP A 178 -1.86 0.68 -23.90
N THR A 179 -1.56 -0.06 -22.81
CA THR A 179 -1.45 -1.52 -22.85
C THR A 179 -2.76 -2.20 -23.28
N GLN A 180 -3.92 -1.64 -22.90
CA GLN A 180 -5.21 -2.16 -23.36
C GLN A 180 -5.51 -1.79 -24.81
N ALA A 181 -5.13 -0.60 -25.27
CA ALA A 181 -5.33 -0.12 -26.62
C ALA A 181 -4.43 -0.85 -27.64
N ASN A 182 -3.21 -1.23 -27.22
CA ASN A 182 -2.27 -1.97 -28.05
C ASN A 182 -2.63 -3.46 -28.20
N ASN A 183 -3.52 -3.99 -27.36
CA ASN A 183 -4.07 -5.33 -27.56
C ASN A 183 -5.35 -5.20 -28.39
N SER A 184 -5.43 -5.88 -29.54
CA SER A 184 -6.67 -5.90 -30.32
C SER A 184 -7.80 -6.52 -29.48
N LEU A 185 -9.06 -6.12 -29.72
CA LEU A 185 -10.22 -6.75 -29.05
C LEU A 185 -10.23 -8.28 -29.26
N SER A 186 -9.72 -8.73 -30.39
CA SER A 186 -9.45 -10.14 -30.73
C SER A 186 -8.38 -10.81 -29.85
N ASP A 187 -7.41 -10.08 -29.31
CA ASP A 187 -6.38 -10.63 -28.41
C ASP A 187 -6.90 -10.80 -26.98
N ILE A 188 -7.65 -9.82 -26.47
CA ILE A 188 -8.19 -9.85 -25.10
C ILE A 188 -9.44 -10.74 -25.02
N LYS A 189 -10.30 -10.67 -26.04
CA LYS A 189 -11.60 -11.36 -26.10
C LYS A 189 -11.80 -12.02 -27.47
N PRO A 190 -11.00 -13.04 -27.80
CA PRO A 190 -11.05 -13.72 -29.10
C PRO A 190 -12.44 -14.29 -29.42
N TRP A 191 -13.22 -14.67 -28.40
CA TRP A 191 -14.59 -15.14 -28.58
C TRP A 191 -15.55 -14.07 -29.13
N LEU A 192 -15.32 -12.78 -28.84
CA LEU A 192 -16.12 -11.70 -29.42
C LEU A 192 -15.81 -11.51 -30.91
N ALA A 193 -14.54 -11.62 -31.29
CA ALA A 193 -14.11 -11.55 -32.69
C ALA A 193 -14.63 -12.74 -33.51
N GLU A 194 -14.70 -13.93 -32.90
CA GLU A 194 -15.29 -15.14 -33.50
C GLU A 194 -16.83 -15.16 -33.46
N GLY A 195 -17.49 -14.15 -32.86
CA GLY A 195 -18.96 -14.09 -32.73
C GLY A 195 -19.57 -15.20 -31.87
N ILE A 196 -18.79 -15.83 -30.98
CA ILE A 196 -19.24 -16.96 -30.16
C ILE A 196 -19.21 -16.64 -28.66
N SER A 197 -19.98 -17.41 -27.89
CA SER A 197 -19.97 -17.26 -26.44
C SER A 197 -18.58 -17.60 -25.85
N ARG A 198 -18.19 -16.87 -24.79
CA ARG A 198 -16.95 -17.12 -24.04
C ARG A 198 -16.78 -18.58 -23.64
N ARG A 199 -17.86 -19.21 -23.15
CA ARG A 199 -17.87 -20.62 -22.72
C ARG A 199 -17.58 -21.57 -23.89
N THR A 200 -18.15 -21.30 -25.06
CA THR A 200 -17.93 -22.10 -26.27
C THR A 200 -16.48 -22.02 -26.73
N TRP A 201 -15.89 -20.83 -26.67
CA TRP A 201 -14.50 -20.60 -27.08
C TRP A 201 -13.50 -21.36 -26.21
N TYR A 202 -13.63 -21.30 -24.87
CA TYR A 202 -12.76 -22.07 -23.96
C TYR A 202 -12.91 -23.58 -24.13
N ARG A 203 -14.15 -24.10 -24.33
CA ARG A 203 -14.38 -25.53 -24.62
C ARG A 203 -13.67 -25.97 -25.91
N ARG A 204 -13.68 -25.13 -26.96
CA ARG A 204 -12.95 -25.40 -28.22
C ARG A 204 -11.43 -25.37 -28.02
N LYS A 205 -10.92 -24.41 -27.23
CA LYS A 205 -9.50 -24.32 -26.90
C LYS A 205 -9.00 -25.53 -26.13
N GLU A 206 -9.75 -25.98 -25.12
CA GLU A 206 -9.45 -27.19 -24.35
C GLU A 206 -9.42 -28.43 -25.24
N ARG A 207 -10.42 -28.63 -26.11
CA ARG A 207 -10.43 -29.72 -27.09
C ARG A 207 -9.22 -29.68 -28.04
N ARG A 208 -8.83 -28.50 -28.52
CA ARG A 208 -7.69 -28.30 -29.42
C ARG A 208 -6.34 -28.55 -28.72
N ASN A 209 -6.25 -28.19 -27.44
CA ASN A 209 -5.08 -28.50 -26.61
C ASN A 209 -5.01 -30.00 -26.32
N LEU A 210 -6.12 -30.63 -25.94
CA LEU A 210 -6.21 -32.08 -25.74
C LEU A 210 -5.79 -32.85 -27.00
N SER A 211 -6.29 -32.47 -28.18
CA SER A 211 -5.88 -33.09 -29.45
C SER A 211 -4.41 -32.89 -29.79
N ARG A 212 -3.79 -31.78 -29.34
CA ARG A 212 -2.36 -31.53 -29.51
C ARG A 212 -1.50 -32.40 -28.59
N PHE A 213 -2.00 -32.74 -27.40
CA PHE A 213 -1.30 -33.62 -26.46
C PHE A 213 -1.46 -35.11 -26.79
N THR A 214 -2.51 -35.51 -27.51
CA THR A 214 -2.75 -36.92 -27.88
C THR A 214 -2.07 -37.36 -29.18
N LEU A 215 -1.37 -36.45 -29.88
CA LEU A 215 -0.66 -36.71 -31.15
C LEU A 215 0.87 -36.78 -31.00
N ALA A 216 1.39 -36.99 -29.78
CA ALA A 216 2.78 -37.41 -29.63
C ALA A 216 2.87 -38.89 -30.07
N PRO A 217 3.54 -39.22 -31.20
CA PRO A 217 3.72 -40.62 -31.57
C PRO A 217 4.61 -41.27 -30.50
N SER A 218 4.10 -42.33 -29.89
CA SER A 218 4.91 -43.27 -29.11
C SER A 218 6.02 -43.80 -30.02
N ARG A 219 7.26 -43.38 -29.76
CA ARG A 219 8.46 -44.03 -30.32
C ARG A 219 8.67 -45.37 -29.66
#